data_AF-A0A954D1R7-F1
#
_entry.id   AF-A0A954D1R7-F1
#
_cell.length_a   1.000
_cell.length_b   1.000
_cell.length_c   1.000
_cell.angle_alpha   90.00
_cell.angle_beta   90.00
_cell.angle_gamma   90.00
#
_symmetry.space_group_name_H-M   'P 1'
#
loop_
_entity.id
_entity.type
_entity.pdbx_description
1 polymer ?
#
loop_
_entity_poly.entity_id
_entity_poly.type
_entity_poly.pdbx_seq_one_letter_code
_entity_poly.pdbx_strand_id
1 'polypeptide(L)'
;MLGVVEAFFGLVRVVLLGDTIDFIREEIDERRLRDHVRQLLERRFARDPEALAAAKAAIGVDHGAFGLRLDATAIRTYVTSDRRSNDDVPDLIAWHEDDALDIDIRQLAGYDHASFWKRGRPEVVGADEDEVDTYIADRGGRSFRIYPMSERLLRSKAGVAEERARDLGLMLRFEIAEREVTDPADVVLVGSSASQDRFNVAVLERSDETTPPDGAARARSELCVPAGGGVFGYQGSFIGYSSHLDDATCVDGDPFPGSRTSGVSFLDRVPDTIFRYVFVHELGHYFGLCHVSGANRIMFTANKDADLTWWSWGLLPEYLYLEGGPRFVLDEAKRAWDYIVAGFPTDCLTTRAH
;
A
#
# COMPACT_ATOMS: atom_id res chain seq x y z
N MET A 1 5.32 -33.95 8.54
CA MET A 1 6.59 -33.89 7.80
C MET A 1 7.16 -32.47 7.71
N LEU A 2 6.35 -31.40 7.65
CA LEU A 2 6.84 -30.01 7.73
C LEU A 2 7.64 -29.70 9.02
N GLY A 3 7.17 -30.13 10.19
CA GLY A 3 7.82 -29.77 11.46
C GLY A 3 9.22 -30.35 11.72
N VAL A 4 9.63 -31.43 11.03
CA VAL A 4 11.00 -31.97 11.15
C VAL A 4 11.97 -31.21 10.23
N VAL A 5 11.44 -30.69 9.12
CA VAL A 5 12.18 -29.90 8.14
C VAL A 5 12.45 -28.49 8.71
N GLU A 6 11.45 -27.86 9.33
CA GLU A 6 11.59 -26.58 10.04
C GLU A 6 12.64 -26.66 11.17
N ALA A 7 12.60 -27.72 11.99
CA ALA A 7 13.54 -27.91 13.10
C ALA A 7 15.00 -28.13 12.64
N PHE A 8 15.20 -28.85 11.53
CA PHE A 8 16.54 -29.09 10.97
C PHE A 8 17.14 -27.81 10.37
N PHE A 9 16.33 -26.99 9.70
CA PHE A 9 16.81 -25.75 9.09
C PHE A 9 17.03 -24.62 10.10
N GLY A 10 16.19 -24.52 11.14
CA GLY A 10 16.46 -23.65 12.28
C GLY A 10 17.81 -23.95 12.93
N LEU A 11 18.18 -25.23 13.03
CA LEU A 11 19.47 -25.65 13.57
C LEU A 11 20.65 -25.23 12.68
N VAL A 12 20.54 -25.37 11.35
CA VAL A 12 21.60 -25.00 10.40
C VAL A 12 21.85 -23.49 10.39
N ARG A 13 20.80 -22.66 10.49
CA ARG A 13 20.90 -21.19 10.59
C ARG A 13 21.64 -20.75 11.85
N VAL A 14 21.29 -21.35 12.99
CA VAL A 14 21.97 -21.12 14.28
C VAL A 14 23.43 -21.57 14.23
N VAL A 15 23.72 -22.68 13.54
CA VAL A 15 25.09 -23.22 13.39
C VAL A 15 25.95 -22.40 12.42
N LEU A 16 25.35 -21.75 11.41
CA LEU A 16 26.07 -20.99 10.37
C LEU A 16 26.15 -19.47 10.62
N LEU A 17 25.73 -18.97 11.79
CA LEU A 17 25.78 -17.53 12.14
C LEU A 17 25.05 -16.60 11.15
N GLY A 18 24.05 -17.10 10.43
CA GLY A 18 23.32 -16.32 9.41
C GLY A 18 22.70 -15.04 9.98
N ASP A 19 22.16 -15.12 11.20
CA ASP A 19 21.57 -13.98 11.92
C ASP A 19 22.58 -12.87 12.18
N THR A 20 23.85 -13.22 12.41
CA THR A 20 24.91 -12.24 12.64
C THR A 20 25.28 -11.51 11.35
N ILE A 21 25.31 -12.20 10.22
CA ILE A 21 25.64 -11.60 8.92
C ILE A 21 24.52 -10.67 8.46
N ASP A 22 23.27 -11.08 8.62
CA ASP A 22 22.11 -10.25 8.26
C ASP A 22 22.04 -9.00 9.14
N PHE A 23 22.25 -9.13 10.46
CA PHE A 23 22.34 -7.99 11.37
C PHE A 23 23.46 -7.00 10.99
N ILE A 24 24.65 -7.51 10.64
CA ILE A 24 25.78 -6.65 10.22
C ILE A 24 25.46 -5.92 8.91
N ARG A 25 24.80 -6.60 7.95
CA ARG A 25 24.39 -5.99 6.69
C ARG A 25 23.36 -4.89 6.91
N GLU A 26 22.34 -5.17 7.72
CA GLU A 26 21.31 -4.21 8.11
C GLU A 26 21.94 -2.96 8.76
N GLU A 27 22.90 -3.14 9.68
CA GLU A 27 23.58 -2.02 10.32
C GLU A 27 24.44 -1.20 9.34
N ILE A 28 25.14 -1.85 8.41
CA ILE A 28 25.94 -1.16 7.39
C ILE A 28 25.03 -0.37 6.43
N ASP A 29 23.94 -0.98 5.98
CA ASP A 29 23.01 -0.34 5.06
C ASP A 29 22.27 0.82 5.74
N GLU A 30 21.89 0.69 7.00
CA GLU A 30 21.32 1.78 7.79
C GLU A 30 22.30 2.97 7.90
N ARG A 31 23.57 2.72 8.21
CA ARG A 31 24.60 3.78 8.26
C ARG A 31 24.75 4.49 6.92
N ARG A 32 24.80 3.73 5.82
CA ARG A 32 24.89 4.30 4.46
C ARG A 32 23.66 5.12 4.10
N LEU A 33 22.48 4.67 4.50
CA LEU A 33 21.24 5.39 4.28
C LEU A 33 21.20 6.68 5.11
N ARG A 34 21.56 6.62 6.39
CA ARG A 34 21.71 7.80 7.26
C ARG A 34 22.64 8.84 6.64
N ASP A 35 23.80 8.43 6.13
CA ASP A 35 24.76 9.34 5.49
C ASP A 35 24.20 9.97 4.22
N HIS A 36 23.46 9.20 3.40
CA HIS A 36 22.78 9.72 2.21
C HIS A 36 21.72 10.75 2.57
N VAL A 37 20.85 10.44 3.54
CA VAL A 37 19.81 11.34 4.03
C VAL A 37 20.43 12.61 4.62
N ARG A 38 21.51 12.50 5.39
CA ARG A 38 22.25 13.65 5.92
C ARG A 38 22.64 14.61 4.81
N GLN A 39 23.24 14.10 3.72
CA GLN A 39 23.68 14.91 2.59
C GLN A 39 22.50 15.56 1.85
N LEU A 40 21.37 14.85 1.70
CA LEU A 40 20.16 15.41 1.11
C LEU A 40 19.62 16.58 1.94
N LEU A 41 19.50 16.41 3.26
CA LEU A 41 19.01 17.44 4.16
C LEU A 41 19.95 18.66 4.20
N GLU A 42 21.27 18.43 4.28
CA GLU A 42 22.28 19.49 4.25
C GLU A 42 22.21 20.32 2.97
N ARG A 43 21.93 19.69 1.83
CA ARG A 43 21.70 20.40 0.56
C ARG A 43 20.39 21.18 0.57
N ARG A 44 19.27 20.57 0.98
CA ARG A 44 17.94 21.21 1.00
C ARG A 44 17.91 22.42 1.93
N PHE A 45 18.48 22.29 3.12
CA PHE A 45 18.45 23.32 4.18
C PHE A 45 19.77 24.09 4.30
N ALA A 46 20.58 24.16 3.23
CA ALA A 46 21.87 24.85 3.23
C ALA A 46 21.80 26.34 3.67
N ARG A 47 20.63 26.96 3.51
CA ARG A 47 20.36 28.37 3.89
C ARG A 47 19.52 28.50 5.16
N ASP A 48 19.15 27.39 5.78
CA ASP A 48 18.29 27.34 6.97
C ASP A 48 18.85 26.34 7.99
N PRO A 49 19.87 26.74 8.77
CA PRO A 49 20.52 25.84 9.73
C PRO A 49 19.59 25.40 10.87
N GLU A 50 18.55 26.17 11.18
CA GLU A 50 17.56 25.83 12.20
C GLU A 50 16.67 24.68 11.70
N ALA A 51 16.12 24.80 10.48
CA ALA A 51 15.37 23.71 9.86
C ALA A 51 16.24 22.46 9.62
N LEU A 52 17.51 22.63 9.26
CA LEU A 52 18.45 21.50 9.14
C LEU A 52 18.61 20.74 10.46
N ALA A 53 18.83 21.47 11.55
CA ALA A 53 18.99 20.88 12.88
C ALA A 53 17.69 20.18 13.33
N ALA A 54 16.54 20.82 13.11
CA ALA A 54 15.23 20.24 13.41
C ALA A 54 14.99 18.96 12.60
N ALA A 55 15.28 18.95 11.29
CA ALA A 55 15.11 17.78 10.46
C ALA A 55 16.03 16.61 10.86
N LYS A 56 17.32 16.89 11.11
CA LYS A 56 18.28 15.88 11.58
C LYS A 56 17.84 15.26 12.92
N ALA A 57 17.30 16.09 13.83
CA ALA A 57 16.79 15.63 15.12
C ALA A 57 15.49 14.81 14.99
N ALA A 58 14.51 15.28 14.20
CA ALA A 58 13.23 14.61 14.01
C ALA A 58 13.39 13.23 13.34
N ILE A 59 14.29 13.14 12.35
CA ILE A 59 14.58 11.91 11.62
C ILE A 59 15.55 11.00 12.41
N GLY A 60 16.36 11.54 13.32
CA GLY A 60 17.34 10.77 14.09
C GLY A 60 18.59 10.40 13.26
N VAL A 61 19.00 11.28 12.35
CA VAL A 61 20.14 11.06 11.45
C VAL A 61 21.46 10.93 12.24
N ASP A 62 21.65 11.78 13.24
CA ASP A 62 22.90 11.84 14.00
C ASP A 62 22.89 10.99 15.28
N HIS A 63 21.71 10.67 15.82
CA HIS A 63 21.56 9.90 17.05
C HIS A 63 20.16 9.29 17.16
N GLY A 64 20.03 8.25 17.98
CA GLY A 64 18.76 7.56 18.24
C GLY A 64 18.29 6.67 17.08
N ALA A 65 17.01 6.32 17.12
CA ALA A 65 16.36 5.50 16.10
C ALA A 65 16.13 6.33 14.83
N PHE A 66 16.79 5.92 13.74
CA PHE A 66 16.71 6.58 12.44
C PHE A 66 15.42 6.23 11.72
N GLY A 67 14.72 7.25 11.24
CA GLY A 67 13.65 7.12 10.28
C GLY A 67 12.66 8.28 10.33
N LEU A 68 12.01 8.54 9.19
CA LEU A 68 10.92 9.51 9.10
C LEU A 68 9.66 8.94 9.74
N ARG A 69 9.14 9.61 10.76
CA ARG A 69 7.94 9.17 11.49
C ARG A 69 6.71 9.80 10.88
N LEU A 70 5.84 8.97 10.33
CA LEU A 70 4.59 9.40 9.69
C LEU A 70 3.42 8.66 10.32
N ASP A 71 2.39 9.40 10.65
CA ASP A 71 1.08 8.82 10.89
C ASP A 71 0.44 8.54 9.53
N ALA A 72 -0.16 7.38 9.39
CA ALA A 72 -0.75 6.91 8.14
C ALA A 72 -2.17 6.40 8.40
N THR A 73 -2.98 6.32 7.35
CA THR A 73 -4.36 5.82 7.46
C THR A 73 -4.56 4.63 6.54
N ALA A 74 -5.00 3.50 7.11
CA ALA A 74 -5.45 2.35 6.35
C ALA A 74 -6.98 2.34 6.37
N ILE A 75 -7.58 2.52 5.20
CA ILE A 75 -9.02 2.69 5.02
C ILE A 75 -9.62 1.36 4.59
N ARG A 76 -10.54 0.86 5.41
CA ARG A 76 -11.41 -0.26 5.10
C ARG A 76 -12.65 0.28 4.40
N THR A 77 -12.70 0.13 3.08
CA THR A 77 -13.88 0.55 2.32
C THR A 77 -15.06 -0.38 2.57
N TYR A 78 -16.28 0.10 2.33
CA TYR A 78 -17.48 -0.74 2.36
C TYR A 78 -18.56 -0.22 1.44
N VAL A 79 -19.47 -1.12 1.05
CA VAL A 79 -20.74 -0.77 0.44
C VAL A 79 -21.86 -1.16 1.40
N THR A 80 -22.93 -0.37 1.44
CA THR A 80 -24.13 -0.66 2.25
C THR A 80 -25.28 -1.09 1.35
N SER A 81 -26.12 -2.00 1.84
CA SER A 81 -27.26 -2.53 1.10
C SER A 81 -28.50 -1.61 1.13
N ASP A 82 -28.52 -0.59 1.97
CA ASP A 82 -29.67 0.29 2.17
C ASP A 82 -29.52 1.70 1.55
N ARG A 83 -28.35 2.00 0.96
CA ARG A 83 -28.11 3.28 0.29
C ARG A 83 -29.01 3.38 -0.95
N ARG A 84 -29.57 4.57 -1.12
CA ARG A 84 -30.41 4.95 -2.26
C ARG A 84 -29.98 6.34 -2.74
N SER A 85 -29.41 6.40 -3.94
CA SER A 85 -29.22 7.64 -4.69
C SER A 85 -30.50 8.03 -5.45
N ASN A 86 -31.37 7.05 -5.72
CA ASN A 86 -32.70 7.22 -6.32
C ASN A 86 -33.76 6.44 -5.50
N ASP A 87 -35.03 6.85 -5.57
CA ASP A 87 -36.07 6.37 -4.63
C ASP A 87 -36.49 4.89 -4.81
N ASP A 88 -36.29 4.30 -5.98
CA ASP A 88 -36.94 3.02 -6.32
C ASP A 88 -36.18 1.78 -5.84
N VAL A 89 -34.85 1.74 -6.00
CA VAL A 89 -34.03 0.53 -5.81
C VAL A 89 -32.74 0.89 -5.07
N PRO A 90 -32.27 0.10 -4.08
CA PRO A 90 -30.98 0.33 -3.46
C PRO A 90 -29.84 0.34 -4.47
N ASP A 91 -28.86 1.22 -4.28
CA ASP A 91 -27.76 1.42 -5.23
C ASP A 91 -27.00 0.12 -5.50
N LEU A 92 -26.77 -0.69 -4.46
CA LEU A 92 -26.09 -1.98 -4.60
C LEU A 92 -26.86 -2.96 -5.50
N ILE A 93 -28.20 -2.96 -5.49
CA ILE A 93 -29.02 -3.75 -6.43
C ILE A 93 -28.93 -3.15 -7.83
N ALA A 94 -29.04 -1.81 -7.94
CA ALA A 94 -28.94 -1.15 -9.25
C ALA A 94 -27.58 -1.44 -9.92
N TRP A 95 -26.49 -1.48 -9.15
CA TRP A 95 -25.17 -1.84 -9.65
C TRP A 95 -25.08 -3.32 -10.05
N HIS A 96 -25.75 -4.19 -9.29
CA HIS A 96 -25.79 -5.62 -9.57
C HIS A 96 -26.54 -5.99 -10.84
N GLU A 97 -27.61 -5.25 -11.14
CA GLU A 97 -28.47 -5.46 -12.30
C GLU A 97 -27.94 -4.78 -13.58
N ASP A 98 -26.89 -3.96 -13.48
CA ASP A 98 -26.27 -3.28 -14.62
C ASP A 98 -25.10 -4.11 -15.18
N ASP A 99 -25.38 -4.80 -16.30
CA ASP A 99 -24.41 -5.62 -17.04
C ASP A 99 -23.14 -4.83 -17.46
N ALA A 100 -23.18 -3.49 -17.50
CA ALA A 100 -22.02 -2.68 -17.86
C ALA A 100 -21.01 -2.50 -16.72
N LEU A 101 -21.40 -2.73 -15.47
CA LEU A 101 -20.57 -2.46 -14.29
C LEU A 101 -19.73 -3.65 -13.82
N ASP A 102 -20.03 -4.88 -14.26
CA ASP A 102 -19.37 -6.13 -13.81
C ASP A 102 -19.32 -6.25 -12.27
N ILE A 103 -20.42 -5.85 -11.61
CA ILE A 103 -20.58 -5.91 -10.16
C ILE A 103 -21.57 -7.03 -9.80
N ASP A 104 -21.11 -8.02 -9.07
CA ASP A 104 -21.92 -9.14 -8.59
C ASP A 104 -21.90 -9.16 -7.05
N ILE A 105 -23.07 -9.01 -6.42
CA ILE A 105 -23.18 -8.94 -4.95
C ILE A 105 -22.65 -10.23 -4.29
N ARG A 106 -22.90 -11.41 -4.87
CA ARG A 106 -22.39 -12.67 -4.31
C ARG A 106 -20.88 -12.76 -4.43
N GLN A 107 -20.29 -12.20 -5.49
CA GLN A 107 -18.83 -12.09 -5.61
C GLN A 107 -18.24 -11.06 -4.63
N LEU A 108 -18.88 -9.88 -4.48
CA LEU A 108 -18.47 -8.88 -3.49
C LEU A 108 -18.51 -9.43 -2.07
N ALA A 109 -19.54 -10.23 -1.76
CA ALA A 109 -19.71 -10.91 -0.47
C ALA A 109 -18.79 -12.14 -0.29
N GLY A 110 -18.09 -12.56 -1.36
CA GLY A 110 -17.12 -13.65 -1.34
C GLY A 110 -17.72 -15.05 -1.32
N TYR A 111 -19.02 -15.17 -1.60
CA TYR A 111 -19.70 -16.46 -1.76
C TYR A 111 -19.36 -17.09 -3.12
N ASP A 112 -19.17 -16.24 -4.14
CA ASP A 112 -18.72 -16.66 -5.47
C ASP A 112 -17.34 -16.07 -5.82
N HIS A 113 -16.63 -16.72 -6.73
CA HIS A 113 -15.33 -16.24 -7.22
C HIS A 113 -15.02 -16.76 -8.62
N ALA A 114 -14.47 -15.89 -9.48
CA ALA A 114 -14.13 -16.23 -10.86
C ALA A 114 -13.03 -17.30 -10.98
N SER A 115 -12.07 -17.32 -10.05
CA SER A 115 -11.05 -18.38 -9.96
C SER A 115 -10.38 -18.39 -8.59
N PHE A 116 -9.70 -19.49 -8.26
CA PHE A 116 -8.96 -19.63 -7.00
C PHE A 116 -7.98 -18.47 -6.73
N TRP A 117 -7.28 -18.00 -7.77
CA TRP A 117 -6.29 -16.92 -7.68
C TRP A 117 -6.89 -15.51 -7.65
N LYS A 118 -8.18 -15.37 -7.95
CA LYS A 118 -8.94 -14.12 -7.84
C LYS A 118 -9.82 -14.06 -6.59
N ARG A 119 -9.76 -15.09 -5.73
CA ARG A 119 -10.58 -15.15 -4.52
C ARG A 119 -10.10 -14.13 -3.48
N GLY A 120 -10.97 -13.19 -3.14
CA GLY A 120 -10.81 -12.28 -2.01
C GLY A 120 -11.21 -12.92 -0.68
N ARG A 121 -11.17 -12.15 0.41
CA ARG A 121 -11.68 -12.54 1.74
C ARG A 121 -12.55 -11.42 2.33
N PRO A 122 -13.66 -11.06 1.66
CA PRO A 122 -14.56 -10.03 2.14
C PRO A 122 -15.21 -10.41 3.47
N GLU A 123 -15.75 -9.42 4.16
CA GLU A 123 -16.52 -9.59 5.38
C GLU A 123 -17.90 -8.96 5.18
N VAL A 124 -18.95 -9.77 5.36
CA VAL A 124 -20.34 -9.31 5.39
C VAL A 124 -20.75 -9.12 6.84
N VAL A 125 -21.24 -7.92 7.18
CA VAL A 125 -21.71 -7.58 8.53
C VAL A 125 -23.20 -7.28 8.47
N GLY A 126 -23.98 -8.05 9.25
CA GLY A 126 -25.43 -7.87 9.36
C GLY A 126 -26.27 -8.79 8.46
N ALA A 127 -25.64 -9.63 7.63
CA ALA A 127 -26.31 -10.66 6.85
C ALA A 127 -25.45 -11.94 6.74
N ASP A 128 -26.09 -13.10 6.65
CA ASP A 128 -25.48 -14.34 6.16
C ASP A 128 -25.74 -14.55 4.65
N GLU A 129 -25.31 -15.70 4.10
CA GLU A 129 -25.43 -15.99 2.67
C GLU A 129 -26.89 -16.07 2.20
N ASP A 130 -27.75 -16.76 2.95
CA ASP A 130 -29.18 -16.91 2.63
C ASP A 130 -29.89 -15.55 2.69
N GLU A 131 -29.50 -14.69 3.64
CA GLU A 131 -30.02 -13.33 3.78
C GLU A 131 -29.56 -12.39 2.64
N VAL A 132 -28.33 -12.57 2.13
CA VAL A 132 -27.84 -11.85 0.94
C VAL A 132 -28.60 -12.31 -0.32
N ASP A 133 -28.85 -13.62 -0.47
CA ASP A 133 -29.64 -14.14 -1.59
C ASP A 133 -31.08 -13.63 -1.56
N THR A 134 -31.68 -13.60 -0.36
CA THR A 134 -33.01 -13.02 -0.16
C THR A 134 -33.02 -11.54 -0.53
N TYR A 135 -32.00 -10.77 -0.12
CA TYR A 135 -31.88 -9.36 -0.48
C TYR A 135 -31.79 -9.14 -2.00
N ILE A 136 -31.05 -9.98 -2.73
CA ILE A 136 -30.96 -9.92 -4.19
C ILE A 136 -32.32 -10.25 -4.81
N ALA A 137 -32.95 -11.35 -4.38
CA ALA A 137 -34.24 -11.81 -4.92
C ALA A 137 -35.38 -10.81 -4.68
N ASP A 138 -35.43 -10.22 -3.49
CA ASP A 138 -36.46 -9.24 -3.09
C ASP A 138 -36.12 -7.81 -3.51
N ARG A 139 -34.95 -7.61 -4.15
CA ARG A 139 -34.43 -6.28 -4.57
C ARG A 139 -34.34 -5.28 -3.41
N GLY A 140 -33.97 -5.75 -2.22
CA GLY A 140 -33.84 -4.92 -1.02
C GLY A 140 -34.30 -5.60 0.27
N GLY A 141 -34.66 -4.78 1.28
CA GLY A 141 -35.39 -5.23 2.47
C GLY A 141 -34.56 -5.43 3.74
N ARG A 142 -33.23 -5.62 3.63
CA ARG A 142 -32.32 -5.75 4.77
C ARG A 142 -31.14 -4.79 4.66
N SER A 143 -30.70 -4.24 5.79
CA SER A 143 -29.48 -3.45 5.91
C SER A 143 -28.31 -4.34 6.35
N PHE A 144 -27.24 -4.36 5.56
CA PHE A 144 -25.97 -5.00 5.84
C PHE A 144 -24.86 -4.24 5.11
N ARG A 145 -23.61 -4.50 5.51
CA ARG A 145 -22.42 -3.94 4.86
C ARG A 145 -21.53 -5.04 4.34
N ILE A 146 -20.96 -4.83 3.17
CA ILE A 146 -19.92 -5.69 2.62
C ILE A 146 -18.61 -4.89 2.66
N TYR A 147 -17.55 -5.52 3.15
CA TYR A 147 -16.20 -4.98 3.17
C TYR A 147 -15.27 -5.87 2.33
N PRO A 148 -14.26 -5.34 1.62
CA PRO A 148 -13.37 -6.14 0.79
C PRO A 148 -12.44 -7.04 1.61
N MET A 149 -12.29 -6.73 2.90
CA MET A 149 -11.59 -7.54 3.89
C MET A 149 -12.08 -7.23 5.31
N SER A 150 -11.86 -8.18 6.23
CA SER A 150 -12.06 -7.92 7.66
C SER A 150 -11.08 -6.89 8.22
N GLU A 151 -11.47 -6.19 9.28
CA GLU A 151 -10.59 -5.23 9.98
C GLU A 151 -9.27 -5.89 10.44
N ARG A 152 -9.36 -7.10 11.00
CA ARG A 152 -8.19 -7.88 11.44
C ARG A 152 -7.20 -8.12 10.30
N LEU A 153 -7.70 -8.40 9.11
CA LEU A 153 -6.86 -8.64 7.94
C LEU A 153 -6.21 -7.34 7.45
N LEU A 154 -6.97 -6.24 7.42
CA LEU A 154 -6.42 -4.92 7.11
C LEU A 154 -5.29 -4.54 8.08
N ARG A 155 -5.51 -4.72 9.39
CA ARG A 155 -4.47 -4.50 10.43
C ARG A 155 -3.24 -5.37 10.21
N SER A 156 -3.41 -6.62 9.81
CA SER A 156 -2.28 -7.51 9.50
C SER A 156 -1.46 -6.98 8.32
N LYS A 157 -2.10 -6.48 7.26
CA LYS A 157 -1.40 -5.90 6.10
C LYS A 157 -0.73 -4.57 6.44
N ALA A 158 -1.40 -3.72 7.22
CA ALA A 158 -0.81 -2.49 7.75
C ALA A 158 0.42 -2.78 8.59
N GLY A 159 0.38 -3.79 9.48
CA GLY A 159 1.55 -4.22 10.26
C GLY A 159 2.72 -4.71 9.40
N VAL A 160 2.44 -5.44 8.31
CA VAL A 160 3.48 -5.79 7.33
C VAL A 160 4.06 -4.53 6.68
N ALA A 161 3.23 -3.55 6.33
CA ALA A 161 3.71 -2.28 5.79
C ALA A 161 4.56 -1.50 6.80
N GLU A 162 4.17 -1.42 8.07
CA GLU A 162 4.98 -0.80 9.13
C GLU A 162 6.33 -1.49 9.32
N GLU A 163 6.35 -2.82 9.28
CA GLU A 163 7.57 -3.60 9.40
C GLU A 163 8.52 -3.31 8.24
N ARG A 164 8.00 -3.37 7.01
CA ARG A 164 8.81 -3.28 5.79
C ARG A 164 9.17 -1.86 5.40
N ALA A 165 8.38 -0.87 5.78
CA ALA A 165 8.72 0.53 5.58
C ALA A 165 10.02 0.92 6.34
N ARG A 166 10.40 0.17 7.38
CA ARG A 166 11.69 0.36 8.07
C ARG A 166 12.89 0.10 7.19
N ASP A 167 12.78 -0.79 6.20
CA ASP A 167 13.84 -1.02 5.21
C ASP A 167 14.12 0.27 4.39
N LEU A 168 13.13 1.16 4.27
CA LEU A 168 13.25 2.48 3.63
C LEU A 168 13.66 3.59 4.61
N GLY A 169 13.87 3.29 5.89
CA GLY A 169 14.05 4.31 6.92
C GLY A 169 12.76 5.09 7.22
N LEU A 170 11.60 4.45 7.07
CA LEU A 170 10.29 5.02 7.42
C LEU A 170 9.71 4.33 8.65
N MET A 171 9.14 5.12 9.55
CA MET A 171 8.43 4.66 10.74
C MET A 171 6.97 5.04 10.59
N LEU A 172 6.20 4.16 9.95
CA LEU A 172 4.77 4.35 9.75
C LEU A 172 4.01 3.88 10.99
N ARG A 173 2.93 4.58 11.30
CA ARG A 173 1.91 4.16 12.28
C ARG A 173 0.54 4.28 11.65
N PHE A 174 -0.15 3.16 11.45
CA PHE A 174 -1.47 3.18 10.82
C PHE A 174 -2.61 3.33 11.83
N GLU A 175 -3.46 4.32 11.57
CA GLU A 175 -4.82 4.35 12.07
C GLU A 175 -5.75 3.62 11.09
N ILE A 176 -6.70 2.85 11.63
CA ILE A 176 -7.70 2.18 10.81
C ILE A 176 -8.95 3.04 10.78
N ALA A 177 -9.43 3.34 9.57
CA ALA A 177 -10.68 4.06 9.34
C ALA A 177 -11.60 3.24 8.43
N GLU A 178 -12.90 3.50 8.49
CA GLU A 178 -13.86 2.97 7.53
C GLU A 178 -14.40 4.10 6.65
N ARG A 179 -14.61 3.79 5.37
CA ARG A 179 -15.18 4.72 4.39
C ARG A 179 -16.16 4.00 3.50
N GLU A 180 -17.30 4.62 3.28
CA GLU A 180 -18.31 4.06 2.39
C GLU A 180 -17.99 4.42 0.95
N VAL A 181 -18.11 3.47 0.04
CA VAL A 181 -18.01 3.68 -1.40
C VAL A 181 -19.42 3.94 -1.92
N THR A 182 -19.60 5.10 -2.54
CA THR A 182 -20.89 5.59 -3.04
C THR A 182 -21.02 5.49 -4.56
N ASP A 183 -19.91 5.31 -5.27
CA ASP A 183 -19.84 5.26 -6.73
C ASP A 183 -19.39 3.84 -7.16
N PRO A 184 -20.11 3.16 -8.06
CA PRO A 184 -19.76 1.81 -8.50
C PRO A 184 -18.37 1.74 -9.13
N ALA A 185 -17.91 2.83 -9.75
CA ALA A 185 -16.60 2.87 -10.36
C ALA A 185 -15.46 2.89 -9.32
N ASP A 186 -15.75 3.15 -8.04
CA ASP A 186 -14.82 3.06 -6.92
C ASP A 186 -14.93 1.73 -6.15
N VAL A 187 -15.90 0.87 -6.51
CA VAL A 187 -16.00 -0.52 -6.02
C VAL A 187 -15.00 -1.40 -6.77
N VAL A 188 -15.04 -1.33 -8.10
CA VAL A 188 -14.11 -2.02 -9.01
C VAL A 188 -13.35 -0.98 -9.83
N LEU A 189 -12.08 -0.74 -9.49
CA LEU A 189 -11.29 0.30 -10.12
C LEU A 189 -10.84 -0.07 -11.54
N VAL A 190 -10.77 0.93 -12.41
CA VAL A 190 -10.05 0.81 -13.69
C VAL A 190 -8.56 1.01 -13.39
N GLY A 191 -7.68 0.10 -13.82
CA GLY A 191 -6.22 0.21 -13.60
C GLY A 191 -5.57 1.36 -14.38
N SER A 192 -5.81 2.60 -13.97
CA SER A 192 -5.34 3.84 -14.61
C SER A 192 -5.18 4.97 -13.60
N SER A 193 -4.27 5.91 -13.88
CA SER A 193 -4.03 7.07 -13.00
C SER A 193 -5.28 7.92 -12.80
N ALA A 194 -6.14 8.07 -13.83
CA ALA A 194 -7.37 8.83 -13.72
C ALA A 194 -8.37 8.20 -12.73
N SER A 195 -8.52 6.87 -12.77
CA SER A 195 -9.37 6.14 -11.82
C SER A 195 -8.79 6.18 -10.41
N GLN A 196 -7.46 6.07 -10.26
CA GLN A 196 -6.82 6.16 -8.96
C GLN A 196 -6.94 7.56 -8.36
N ASP A 197 -6.73 8.62 -9.14
CA ASP A 197 -6.89 10.00 -8.68
C ASP A 197 -8.31 10.25 -8.19
N ARG A 198 -9.32 9.76 -8.93
CA ARG A 198 -10.71 9.85 -8.50
C ARG A 198 -10.93 9.12 -7.18
N PHE A 199 -10.45 7.89 -7.04
CA PHE A 199 -10.57 7.11 -5.81
C PHE A 199 -9.89 7.81 -4.63
N ASN A 200 -8.70 8.38 -4.85
CA ASN A 200 -7.99 9.15 -3.83
C ASN A 200 -8.83 10.33 -3.33
N VAL A 201 -9.46 11.08 -4.24
CA VAL A 201 -10.31 12.22 -3.86
C VAL A 201 -11.61 11.77 -3.20
N ALA A 202 -12.33 10.85 -3.83
CA ALA A 202 -13.70 10.48 -3.45
C ALA A 202 -13.75 9.60 -2.19
N VAL A 203 -12.79 8.69 -2.03
CA VAL A 203 -12.81 7.65 -0.97
C VAL A 203 -11.73 7.90 0.08
N LEU A 204 -10.52 8.28 -0.33
CA LEU A 204 -9.41 8.54 0.61
C LEU A 204 -9.37 9.99 1.09
N GLU A 205 -10.31 10.84 0.66
CA GLU A 205 -10.44 12.25 1.03
C GLU A 205 -9.18 13.08 0.76
N ARG A 206 -8.46 12.76 -0.33
CA ARG A 206 -7.23 13.43 -0.75
C ARG A 206 -7.54 14.63 -1.63
N SER A 207 -6.64 15.61 -1.64
CA SER A 207 -6.74 16.78 -2.48
C SER A 207 -6.13 16.52 -3.86
N ASP A 208 -6.82 16.97 -4.91
CA ASP A 208 -6.27 17.10 -6.26
C ASP A 208 -5.53 18.44 -6.37
N GLU A 209 -4.24 18.41 -6.72
CA GLU A 209 -3.36 19.57 -6.77
C GLU A 209 -3.84 20.65 -7.76
N THR A 210 -4.66 20.25 -8.75
CA THR A 210 -5.18 21.13 -9.79
C THR A 210 -6.46 21.86 -9.36
N THR A 211 -7.02 21.53 -8.21
CA THR A 211 -8.26 22.14 -7.70
C THR A 211 -8.00 23.53 -7.09
N PRO A 212 -8.58 24.62 -7.63
CA PRO A 212 -8.42 25.96 -7.05
C PRO A 212 -9.24 26.15 -5.75
N PRO A 213 -8.84 27.10 -4.86
CA PRO A 213 -7.68 27.99 -4.98
C PRO A 213 -6.38 27.40 -4.43
N ASP A 214 -6.44 26.35 -3.61
CA ASP A 214 -5.34 25.89 -2.75
C ASP A 214 -5.03 24.39 -2.87
N GLY A 215 -5.55 23.71 -3.90
CA GLY A 215 -5.39 22.26 -4.10
C GLY A 215 -3.93 21.80 -4.02
N ALA A 216 -3.01 22.49 -4.70
CA ALA A 216 -1.59 22.16 -4.64
C ALA A 216 -0.99 22.24 -3.23
N ALA A 217 -1.35 23.27 -2.45
CA ALA A 217 -0.86 23.40 -1.08
C ALA A 217 -1.44 22.30 -0.17
N ARG A 218 -2.74 22.01 -0.33
CA ARG A 218 -3.42 20.95 0.42
C ARG A 218 -2.86 19.57 0.09
N ALA A 219 -2.79 19.21 -1.19
CA ALA A 219 -2.25 17.92 -1.65
C ALA A 219 -0.81 17.69 -1.13
N ARG A 220 0.03 18.73 -1.15
CA ARG A 220 1.39 18.64 -0.59
C ARG A 220 1.39 18.46 0.93
N SER A 221 0.55 19.19 1.67
CA SER A 221 0.44 19.02 3.13
C SER A 221 0.01 17.62 3.54
N GLU A 222 -0.77 16.95 2.70
CA GLU A 222 -1.27 15.60 2.92
C GLU A 222 -0.20 14.51 2.69
N LEU A 223 0.93 14.81 2.02
CA LEU A 223 2.02 13.83 1.78
C LEU A 223 2.54 13.17 3.06
N CYS A 224 2.39 13.89 4.17
CA CYS A 224 2.89 13.56 5.50
C CYS A 224 1.96 12.63 6.27
N VAL A 225 0.78 12.37 5.70
CA VAL A 225 -0.20 11.40 6.18
C VAL A 225 -0.53 10.44 5.05
N PRO A 226 0.34 9.45 4.75
CA PRO A 226 0.07 8.46 3.71
C PRO A 226 -1.26 7.76 3.96
N ALA A 227 -2.07 7.63 2.91
CA ALA A 227 -3.39 7.01 3.00
C ALA A 227 -3.51 5.87 1.99
N GLY A 228 -4.10 4.75 2.43
CA GLY A 228 -4.33 3.60 1.56
C GLY A 228 -5.66 2.92 1.82
N GLY A 229 -6.40 2.62 0.75
CA GLY A 229 -7.72 1.98 0.82
C GLY A 229 -7.75 0.57 0.27
N GLY A 230 -8.42 -0.33 0.98
CA GLY A 230 -8.83 -1.62 0.40
C GLY A 230 -9.88 -1.41 -0.69
N VAL A 231 -9.83 -2.17 -1.78
CA VAL A 231 -10.86 -2.16 -2.84
C VAL A 231 -11.42 -3.56 -3.08
N PHE A 232 -12.61 -3.66 -3.68
CA PHE A 232 -13.23 -4.96 -3.98
C PHE A 232 -12.66 -5.61 -5.23
N GLY A 233 -12.19 -4.81 -6.18
CA GLY A 233 -11.62 -5.34 -7.41
C GLY A 233 -10.93 -4.31 -8.27
N TYR A 234 -10.32 -4.82 -9.33
CA TYR A 234 -9.85 -4.05 -10.47
C TYR A 234 -10.36 -4.69 -11.75
N GLN A 235 -10.62 -3.87 -12.75
CA GLN A 235 -10.71 -4.36 -14.12
C GLN A 235 -9.35 -4.91 -14.56
N GLY A 236 -9.34 -6.10 -15.15
CA GLY A 236 -8.12 -6.76 -15.62
C GLY A 236 -7.36 -7.56 -14.55
N SER A 237 -6.04 -7.39 -14.50
CA SER A 237 -5.13 -8.18 -13.65
C SER A 237 -4.50 -7.41 -12.48
N PHE A 238 -4.83 -6.14 -12.32
CA PHE A 238 -4.30 -5.31 -11.24
C PHE A 238 -4.71 -5.86 -9.87
N ILE A 239 -3.84 -5.61 -8.89
CA ILE A 239 -4.02 -5.97 -7.48
C ILE A 239 -3.75 -4.79 -6.56
N GLY A 240 -3.20 -3.71 -7.09
CA GLY A 240 -2.91 -2.47 -6.41
C GLY A 240 -2.67 -1.37 -7.43
N TYR A 241 -2.81 -0.13 -6.97
CA TYR A 241 -2.46 1.06 -7.74
C TYR A 241 -2.08 2.18 -6.77
N SER A 242 -1.21 3.08 -7.22
CA SER A 242 -0.72 4.18 -6.42
C SER A 242 -0.65 5.46 -7.24
N SER A 243 -0.88 6.59 -6.58
CA SER A 243 -0.55 7.92 -7.08
C SER A 243 0.42 8.58 -6.12
N HIS A 244 1.44 9.24 -6.68
CA HIS A 244 2.41 10.08 -5.99
C HIS A 244 2.49 11.43 -6.71
N LEU A 245 2.76 12.53 -6.01
CA LEU A 245 2.58 13.88 -6.59
C LEU A 245 3.69 14.28 -7.56
N ASP A 246 4.94 14.13 -7.13
CA ASP A 246 6.08 14.64 -7.89
C ASP A 246 6.65 13.57 -8.83
N ASP A 247 7.25 13.99 -9.94
CA ASP A 247 8.02 13.05 -10.77
C ASP A 247 9.13 12.39 -9.96
N ALA A 248 9.27 11.08 -10.12
CA ALA A 248 10.32 10.28 -9.51
C ALA A 248 11.23 9.67 -10.58
N THR A 249 12.30 9.03 -10.12
CA THR A 249 13.25 8.33 -11.00
C THR A 249 13.52 6.96 -10.44
N CYS A 250 13.32 5.95 -11.29
CA CYS A 250 13.54 4.56 -11.00
C CYS A 250 15.02 4.26 -10.67
N VAL A 251 15.29 3.09 -10.09
CA VAL A 251 16.66 2.70 -9.70
C VAL A 251 17.59 2.65 -10.92
N ASP A 252 17.09 2.20 -12.06
CA ASP A 252 17.74 2.16 -13.37
C ASP A 252 17.82 3.52 -14.10
N GLY A 253 17.17 4.54 -13.58
CA GLY A 253 17.16 5.89 -14.15
C GLY A 253 15.93 6.22 -14.99
N ASP A 254 15.00 5.29 -15.15
CA ASP A 254 13.78 5.54 -15.92
C ASP A 254 12.87 6.57 -15.21
N PRO A 255 12.19 7.45 -15.97
CA PRO A 255 11.28 8.42 -15.37
C PRO A 255 10.02 7.72 -14.84
N PHE A 256 9.56 8.14 -13.66
CA PHE A 256 8.30 7.70 -13.08
C PHE A 256 7.39 8.91 -12.82
N PRO A 257 6.53 9.26 -13.80
CA PRO A 257 5.73 10.47 -13.74
C PRO A 257 4.85 10.53 -12.50
N GLY A 258 4.75 11.72 -11.92
CA GLY A 258 3.80 12.01 -10.85
C GLY A 258 2.35 12.04 -11.34
N SER A 259 1.45 12.18 -10.40
CA SER A 259 0.01 12.33 -10.57
C SER A 259 -0.49 13.56 -9.83
N ARG A 260 -1.78 13.87 -9.98
CA ARG A 260 -2.38 15.07 -9.38
C ARG A 260 -2.81 14.87 -7.92
N THR A 261 -2.74 13.64 -7.43
CA THR A 261 -3.14 13.25 -6.07
C THR A 261 -2.08 12.36 -5.45
N SER A 262 -2.24 12.04 -4.16
CA SER A 262 -1.41 11.07 -3.47
C SER A 262 -2.26 10.07 -2.70
N GLY A 263 -1.95 8.79 -2.80
CA GLY A 263 -2.70 7.74 -2.12
C GLY A 263 -2.57 6.40 -2.81
N VAL A 264 -2.96 5.34 -2.11
CA VAL A 264 -2.85 3.96 -2.62
C VAL A 264 -4.17 3.22 -2.53
N SER A 265 -4.42 2.34 -3.48
CA SER A 265 -5.51 1.36 -3.42
C SER A 265 -4.92 -0.03 -3.54
N PHE A 266 -5.50 -1.01 -2.84
CA PHE A 266 -5.03 -2.39 -2.89
C PHE A 266 -6.15 -3.40 -2.69
N LEU A 267 -6.00 -4.54 -3.33
CA LEU A 267 -6.95 -5.64 -3.28
C LEU A 267 -6.43 -6.74 -2.37
N ASP A 268 -7.31 -7.26 -1.50
CA ASP A 268 -7.00 -8.51 -0.80
C ASP A 268 -7.19 -9.73 -1.70
N ARG A 269 -6.22 -10.65 -1.66
CA ARG A 269 -6.28 -11.94 -2.36
C ARG A 269 -5.63 -13.05 -1.55
N VAL A 270 -5.92 -14.29 -1.95
CA VAL A 270 -5.23 -15.49 -1.47
C VAL A 270 -4.28 -16.06 -2.52
N PRO A 271 -3.16 -16.70 -2.11
CA PRO A 271 -2.72 -16.93 -0.72
C PRO A 271 -2.08 -15.70 -0.08
N ASP A 272 -2.34 -15.52 1.22
CA ASP A 272 -1.87 -14.36 1.99
C ASP A 272 -0.34 -14.27 2.07
N THR A 273 0.36 -15.41 2.02
CA THR A 273 1.84 -15.50 1.99
C THR A 273 2.46 -14.62 0.89
N ILE A 274 1.74 -14.39 -0.20
CA ILE A 274 2.17 -13.55 -1.32
C ILE A 274 1.48 -12.19 -1.25
N PHE A 275 0.14 -12.17 -1.17
CA PHE A 275 -0.63 -10.94 -1.32
C PHE A 275 -0.69 -10.05 -0.06
N ARG A 276 -0.06 -10.44 1.05
CA ARG A 276 0.11 -9.55 2.21
C ARG A 276 1.04 -8.37 1.94
N TYR A 277 1.90 -8.45 0.92
CA TYR A 277 2.86 -7.40 0.60
C TYR A 277 2.35 -6.37 -0.41
N VAL A 278 1.16 -6.54 -0.98
CA VAL A 278 0.62 -5.61 -1.98
C VAL A 278 0.47 -4.21 -1.40
N PHE A 279 -0.05 -4.06 -0.17
CA PHE A 279 -0.23 -2.74 0.42
C PHE A 279 1.11 -1.99 0.57
N VAL A 280 2.16 -2.67 1.02
CA VAL A 280 3.49 -2.04 1.12
C VAL A 280 4.15 -1.79 -0.24
N HIS A 281 3.87 -2.62 -1.24
CA HIS A 281 4.30 -2.38 -2.62
C HIS A 281 3.73 -1.06 -3.15
N GLU A 282 2.43 -0.84 -3.02
CA GLU A 282 1.79 0.40 -3.47
C GLU A 282 2.26 1.62 -2.66
N LEU A 283 2.56 1.44 -1.36
CA LEU A 283 3.22 2.48 -0.57
C LEU A 283 4.64 2.77 -1.07
N GLY A 284 5.37 1.77 -1.56
CA GLY A 284 6.64 1.99 -2.24
C GLY A 284 6.48 2.95 -3.43
N HIS A 285 5.48 2.73 -4.28
CA HIS A 285 5.13 3.67 -5.35
C HIS A 285 4.75 5.06 -4.84
N TYR A 286 4.01 5.14 -3.72
CA TYR A 286 3.66 6.43 -3.08
C TYR A 286 4.93 7.23 -2.70
N PHE A 287 5.99 6.54 -2.30
CA PHE A 287 7.31 7.12 -2.01
C PHE A 287 8.24 7.20 -3.24
N GLY A 288 7.67 7.16 -4.46
CA GLY A 288 8.41 7.38 -5.70
C GLY A 288 9.25 6.17 -6.16
N LEU A 289 9.02 4.98 -5.62
CA LEU A 289 9.72 3.78 -6.09
C LEU A 289 9.07 3.22 -7.34
N CYS A 290 9.89 2.63 -8.21
CA CYS A 290 9.43 1.91 -9.39
C CYS A 290 9.54 0.41 -9.21
N HIS A 291 8.96 -0.32 -10.16
CA HIS A 291 9.17 -1.75 -10.25
C HIS A 291 10.64 -2.12 -10.47
N VAL A 292 11.01 -3.29 -9.96
CA VAL A 292 12.37 -3.84 -10.06
C VAL A 292 12.35 -5.34 -10.31
N SER A 293 13.47 -5.88 -10.80
CA SER A 293 13.66 -7.33 -10.93
C SER A 293 13.96 -7.99 -9.58
N GLY A 294 13.49 -9.24 -9.43
CA GLY A 294 13.79 -10.12 -8.29
C GLY A 294 12.63 -10.25 -7.31
N ALA A 295 12.00 -11.43 -7.27
CA ALA A 295 10.81 -11.68 -6.44
C ALA A 295 11.05 -11.63 -4.91
N ASN A 296 12.31 -11.55 -4.47
CA ASN A 296 12.68 -11.26 -3.08
C ASN A 296 12.60 -9.75 -2.74
N ARG A 297 12.24 -8.89 -3.69
CA ARG A 297 12.09 -7.44 -3.50
C ARG A 297 10.63 -7.06 -3.44
N ILE A 298 10.29 -6.13 -2.56
CA ILE A 298 8.90 -5.67 -2.43
C ILE A 298 8.39 -5.07 -3.73
N MET A 299 9.20 -4.24 -4.41
CA MET A 299 8.82 -3.59 -5.67
C MET A 299 8.85 -4.52 -6.90
N PHE A 300 8.92 -5.84 -6.72
CA PHE A 300 8.84 -6.77 -7.83
C PHE A 300 7.44 -6.80 -8.46
N THR A 301 7.36 -6.85 -9.79
CA THR A 301 6.12 -7.14 -10.52
C THR A 301 6.32 -8.30 -11.48
N ALA A 302 5.28 -9.14 -11.59
CA ALA A 302 5.19 -10.19 -12.59
C ALA A 302 4.51 -9.73 -13.89
N ASN A 303 4.23 -8.43 -14.02
CA ASN A 303 3.64 -7.88 -15.24
C ASN A 303 4.61 -8.06 -16.42
N LYS A 304 4.17 -8.79 -17.45
CA LYS A 304 4.98 -9.09 -18.65
C LYS A 304 5.34 -7.83 -19.43
N ASP A 305 4.51 -6.79 -19.33
CA ASP A 305 4.73 -5.52 -20.02
C ASP A 305 5.83 -4.68 -19.36
N ALA A 306 6.26 -5.03 -18.14
CA ALA A 306 7.37 -4.37 -17.46
C ALA A 306 8.76 -4.89 -17.91
N ASP A 307 8.81 -5.94 -18.73
CA ASP A 307 10.06 -6.61 -19.18
C ASP A 307 11.03 -6.99 -18.04
N LEU A 308 10.49 -7.24 -16.84
CA LEU A 308 11.28 -7.60 -15.67
C LEU A 308 11.41 -9.12 -15.57
N THR A 309 12.64 -9.58 -15.31
CA THR A 309 12.93 -11.01 -15.24
C THR A 309 12.50 -11.57 -13.89
N TRP A 310 11.62 -12.56 -13.94
CA TRP A 310 11.11 -13.30 -12.77
C TRP A 310 12.20 -14.16 -12.09
N TRP A 311 13.38 -14.28 -12.70
CA TRP A 311 14.24 -15.44 -12.57
C TRP A 311 15.64 -15.03 -12.03
N SER A 312 15.92 -15.31 -10.75
CA SER A 312 17.27 -15.46 -10.18
C SER A 312 17.43 -16.91 -9.68
N TRP A 313 18.61 -17.54 -9.79
CA TRP A 313 18.82 -19.01 -9.59
C TRP A 313 18.58 -19.51 -8.15
N GLY A 314 18.03 -18.68 -7.26
CA GLY A 314 17.78 -18.97 -5.84
C GLY A 314 16.32 -19.03 -5.39
N LEU A 315 15.32 -18.75 -6.23
CA LEU A 315 14.00 -18.29 -5.76
C LEU A 315 13.07 -19.31 -5.07
N LEU A 316 13.04 -20.59 -5.42
CA LEU A 316 12.19 -21.55 -4.69
C LEU A 316 12.74 -21.88 -3.31
N PRO A 317 14.08 -22.03 -3.16
CA PRO A 317 14.70 -22.05 -1.86
C PRO A 317 14.60 -20.71 -1.13
N GLU A 318 15.03 -19.57 -1.65
CA GLU A 318 14.98 -18.30 -0.89
C GLU A 318 13.58 -17.91 -0.41
N TYR A 319 12.53 -18.14 -1.19
CA TYR A 319 11.15 -17.80 -0.80
C TYR A 319 10.58 -18.75 0.28
N LEU A 320 11.16 -19.94 0.46
CA LEU A 320 10.81 -20.93 1.49
C LEU A 320 11.84 -21.01 2.63
N TYR A 321 13.08 -20.55 2.43
CA TYR A 321 14.24 -20.69 3.31
C TYR A 321 14.66 -19.37 3.97
N LEU A 322 14.30 -18.21 3.41
CA LEU A 322 14.45 -16.91 4.06
C LEU A 322 13.11 -16.56 4.73
N GLU A 323 12.96 -16.94 6.00
CA GLU A 323 11.81 -16.63 6.86
C GLU A 323 11.47 -15.12 6.93
N GLY A 324 12.34 -14.26 6.39
CA GLY A 324 12.15 -12.83 6.31
C GLY A 324 11.22 -12.34 5.20
N GLY A 325 10.84 -13.08 4.16
CA GLY A 325 9.99 -12.54 3.07
C GLY A 325 10.61 -11.37 2.26
N PRO A 326 9.89 -10.80 1.25
CA PRO A 326 10.41 -9.71 0.43
C PRO A 326 10.77 -8.46 1.24
N ARG A 327 11.82 -7.75 0.84
CA ARG A 327 12.33 -6.53 1.49
C ARG A 327 12.57 -5.40 0.50
N PHE A 328 12.69 -4.18 1.01
CA PHE A 328 13.36 -3.14 0.24
C PHE A 328 14.88 -3.23 0.42
N VAL A 329 15.63 -2.79 -0.59
CA VAL A 329 17.09 -2.74 -0.54
C VAL A 329 17.60 -1.31 -0.44
N LEU A 330 18.87 -1.13 -0.04
CA LEU A 330 19.48 0.17 0.18
C LEU A 330 19.30 1.16 -1.00
N ASP A 331 19.41 0.68 -2.24
CA ASP A 331 19.27 1.56 -3.40
C ASP A 331 17.82 2.06 -3.59
N GLU A 332 16.81 1.24 -3.28
CA GLU A 332 15.42 1.68 -3.23
C GLU A 332 15.23 2.69 -2.10
N ALA A 333 15.76 2.41 -0.92
CA ALA A 333 15.67 3.34 0.21
C ALA A 333 16.27 4.71 -0.14
N LYS A 334 17.42 4.75 -0.81
CA LYS A 334 18.01 6.02 -1.29
C LYS A 334 17.10 6.75 -2.27
N ARG A 335 16.47 6.04 -3.22
CA ARG A 335 15.51 6.65 -4.17
C ARG A 335 14.27 7.19 -3.48
N ALA A 336 13.71 6.45 -2.53
CA ALA A 336 12.60 6.94 -1.71
C ALA A 336 12.99 8.24 -0.98
N TRP A 337 14.20 8.31 -0.42
CA TRP A 337 14.68 9.51 0.25
C TRP A 337 15.01 10.68 -0.70
N ASP A 338 15.48 10.40 -1.91
CA ASP A 338 15.63 11.43 -2.96
C ASP A 338 14.27 12.08 -3.25
N TYR A 339 13.22 11.27 -3.41
CA TYR A 339 11.85 11.73 -3.62
C TYR A 339 11.31 12.50 -2.40
N ILE A 340 11.41 11.93 -1.20
CA ILE A 340 10.91 12.53 0.04
C ILE A 340 11.56 13.89 0.30
N VAL A 341 12.90 13.97 0.26
CA VAL A 341 13.60 15.24 0.52
C VAL A 341 13.41 16.23 -0.62
N ALA A 342 13.03 15.82 -1.82
CA ALA A 342 12.67 16.77 -2.87
C ALA A 342 11.24 17.31 -2.69
N GLY A 343 10.25 16.43 -2.52
CA GLY A 343 8.83 16.75 -2.65
C GLY A 343 8.09 17.11 -1.36
N PHE A 344 8.51 16.56 -0.21
CA PHE A 344 7.72 16.69 1.02
C PHE A 344 7.80 18.11 1.61
N PRO A 345 6.73 18.60 2.27
CA PRO A 345 6.77 19.86 3.00
C PRO A 345 7.82 19.86 4.10
N THR A 346 8.40 21.03 4.38
CA THR A 346 9.43 21.19 5.42
C THR A 346 8.95 20.68 6.78
N ASP A 347 7.73 21.03 7.19
CA ASP A 347 7.17 20.67 8.49
C ASP A 347 7.15 19.16 8.73
N CYS A 348 7.04 18.38 7.67
CA CYS A 348 7.00 16.93 7.72
C CYS A 348 8.38 16.32 7.92
N LEU A 349 9.43 17.03 7.50
CA LEU A 349 10.82 16.63 7.72
C LEU A 349 11.34 17.12 9.07
N THR A 350 10.80 18.23 9.60
CA THR A 350 11.29 18.88 10.83
C THR A 350 10.48 18.55 12.09
N THR A 351 9.27 18.01 11.93
CA THR A 351 8.39 17.67 13.05
C THR A 351 8.35 16.17 13.25
N ARG A 352 8.34 15.75 14.51
CA ARG A 352 8.18 14.35 14.88
C ARG A 352 6.71 14.06 15.15
N ALA A 353 6.07 13.22 14.33
CA ALA A 353 4.65 12.89 14.46
C ALA A 353 4.30 12.16 15.78
N HIS A 354 5.24 11.38 16.33
CA HIS A 354 5.07 10.64 17.59
C HIS A 354 6.39 10.26 18.29
#